data_AF-A0A1I4Q1W6-F1
#
_entry.id   AF-A0A1I4Q1W6-F1
#
_cell.length_a   1.000
_cell.length_b   1.000
_cell.length_c   1.000
_cell.angle_alpha   90.00
_cell.angle_beta   90.00
_cell.angle_gamma   90.00
#
_symmetry.space_group_name_H-M   'P 1'
#
loop_
_entity.id
_entity.type
_entity.pdbx_description
1 polymer ?
#
loop_
_entity_poly.entity_id
_entity_poly.type
_entity_poly.pdbx_seq_one_letter_code
_entity_poly.pdbx_strand_id
1 'polypeptide(L)'
;MARLFWLSDEAWARIEPHLPHGQPGKPRVDDRRVISGILHVLKVGCRWQDTPAAYGPHTTIYNRYNRWSQRGVWQRLFAKVAAAGPVPDELMLDASHVKAHRSASGGKGGPGARPSAARAAASRAKSIAWPMVVADRLRSP
;
A
#
# COMPACT_ATOMS: atom_id res chain seq x y z
N MET A 1 20.05 7.44 -17.07
CA MET A 1 19.17 6.26 -17.24
C MET A 1 18.94 5.63 -15.87
N ALA A 2 17.70 5.39 -15.44
CA ALA A 2 17.45 4.68 -14.19
C ALA A 2 17.86 3.22 -14.35
N ARG A 3 18.72 2.71 -13.46
CA ARG A 3 19.07 1.29 -13.43
C ARG A 3 17.81 0.51 -13.02
N LEU A 4 17.24 -0.23 -13.96
CA LEU A 4 16.12 -1.12 -13.67
C LEU A 4 16.57 -2.21 -12.70
N PHE A 5 15.72 -2.47 -11.72
CA PHE A 5 15.77 -3.61 -10.82
C PHE A 5 14.75 -4.67 -11.29
N TRP A 6 15.24 -5.84 -11.70
CA TRP A 6 14.41 -6.99 -12.06
C TRP A 6 14.66 -8.10 -11.05
N LEU A 7 13.59 -8.76 -10.59
CA LEU A 7 13.73 -10.00 -9.83
C LEU A 7 14.43 -11.05 -10.70
N SER A 8 15.49 -11.67 -10.17
CA SER A 8 16.10 -12.85 -10.78
C SER A 8 15.12 -14.03 -10.75
N ASP A 9 15.38 -15.04 -11.57
CA ASP A 9 14.55 -16.27 -11.58
C ASP A 9 14.58 -16.96 -10.22
N GLU A 10 15.75 -16.99 -9.57
CA GLU A 10 15.92 -17.55 -8.24
C GLU A 10 15.10 -16.79 -7.18
N ALA A 11 15.19 -15.46 -7.17
CA ALA A 11 14.42 -14.65 -6.23
C ALA A 11 12.91 -14.78 -6.49
N TRP A 12 12.53 -14.87 -7.77
CA TRP A 12 11.14 -15.09 -8.17
C TRP A 12 10.60 -16.44 -7.69
N ALA A 13 11.36 -17.52 -7.89
CA ALA A 13 10.98 -18.87 -7.46
C ALA A 13 10.74 -18.97 -5.94
N ARG A 14 11.41 -18.15 -5.14
CA ARG A 14 11.18 -18.06 -3.69
C ARG A 14 9.92 -17.26 -3.31
N ILE A 15 9.51 -16.30 -4.16
CA ILE A 15 8.38 -15.40 -3.89
C ILE A 15 7.06 -15.98 -4.41
N GLU A 16 7.06 -16.48 -5.65
CA GLU A 16 5.88 -16.92 -6.38
C GLU A 16 4.95 -17.88 -5.61
N PRO A 17 5.46 -18.90 -4.88
CA PRO A 17 4.61 -19.84 -4.15
C PRO A 17 3.78 -19.19 -3.04
N HIS A 18 4.18 -18.02 -2.56
CA HIS A 18 3.54 -17.31 -1.45
C HIS A 18 2.55 -16.24 -1.91
N LEU A 19 2.41 -16.05 -3.22
CA LEU A 19 1.48 -15.08 -3.77
C LEU A 19 0.04 -15.57 -3.68
N PRO A 20 -0.94 -14.67 -3.52
CA PRO A 20 -2.34 -15.07 -3.39
C PRO A 20 -2.88 -15.60 -4.72
N HIS A 21 -3.13 -16.90 -4.85
CA HIS A 21 -3.66 -17.53 -6.08
C HIS A 21 -5.21 -17.55 -6.13
N GLY A 22 -5.77 -17.88 -7.29
CA GLY A 22 -7.20 -18.20 -7.45
C GLY A 22 -8.20 -17.10 -7.11
N GLN A 23 -7.84 -15.82 -7.26
CA GLN A 23 -8.78 -14.73 -6.95
C GLN A 23 -9.77 -14.51 -8.12
N PRO A 24 -11.07 -14.35 -7.84
CA PRO A 24 -12.07 -14.08 -8.87
C PRO A 24 -11.82 -12.71 -9.53
N GLY A 25 -12.11 -12.62 -10.83
CA GLY A 25 -12.02 -11.37 -11.62
C GLY A 25 -11.04 -11.43 -12.79
N LYS A 26 -10.66 -10.25 -13.30
CA LYS A 26 -9.76 -10.13 -14.46
C LYS A 26 -8.39 -10.78 -14.15
N PRO A 27 -7.82 -11.55 -15.10
CA PRO A 27 -6.48 -12.09 -14.96
C PRO A 27 -5.48 -11.00 -14.60
N ARG A 28 -4.55 -11.35 -13.70
CA ARG A 28 -3.54 -10.40 -13.26
C ARG A 28 -2.53 -10.16 -14.38
N VAL A 29 -2.10 -8.90 -14.46
CA VAL A 29 -0.85 -8.55 -15.12
C VAL A 29 0.31 -9.29 -14.43
N ASP A 30 1.35 -9.59 -15.18
CA ASP A 30 2.57 -10.26 -14.73
C ASP A 30 3.05 -9.75 -13.34
N ASP A 31 2.86 -10.59 -12.32
CA ASP A 31 3.16 -10.25 -10.94
C ASP A 31 4.66 -10.06 -10.74
N ARG A 32 5.53 -10.75 -11.49
CA ARG A 32 6.99 -10.58 -11.39
C ARG A 32 7.41 -9.18 -11.84
N ARG A 33 6.85 -8.72 -12.95
CA ARG A 33 7.08 -7.35 -13.44
C ARG A 33 6.59 -6.31 -12.44
N VAL A 34 5.37 -6.47 -11.93
CA VAL A 34 4.78 -5.51 -10.98
C VAL A 34 5.57 -5.48 -9.67
N ILE A 35 5.93 -6.62 -9.11
CA ILE A 35 6.72 -6.71 -7.87
C ILE A 35 8.12 -6.13 -8.08
N SER A 36 8.75 -6.37 -9.24
CA SER A 36 10.03 -5.73 -9.58
C SER A 36 9.92 -4.19 -9.56
N GLY A 37 8.83 -3.64 -10.08
CA GLY A 37 8.54 -2.20 -10.01
C GLY A 37 8.31 -1.69 -8.58
N ILE A 38 7.60 -2.44 -7.74
CA ILE A 38 7.42 -2.10 -6.32
C ILE A 38 8.77 -2.06 -5.62
N LEU A 39 9.60 -3.09 -5.80
CA LEU A 39 10.93 -3.17 -5.20
C LEU A 39 11.86 -2.05 -5.70
N HIS A 40 11.75 -1.66 -6.97
CA HIS A 40 12.46 -0.50 -7.50
C HIS A 40 12.11 0.78 -6.73
N VAL A 41 10.82 1.07 -6.55
CA VAL A 41 10.36 2.25 -5.81
C VAL A 41 10.86 2.24 -4.37
N LEU A 42 10.76 1.09 -3.69
CA LEU A 42 11.20 0.95 -2.30
C LEU A 42 12.73 1.07 -2.16
N LYS A 43 13.49 0.51 -3.09
CA LYS A 43 14.97 0.54 -3.07
C LYS A 43 15.53 1.91 -3.43
N VAL A 44 14.97 2.56 -4.45
CA VAL A 44 15.44 3.86 -4.94
C VAL A 44 14.86 5.02 -4.11
N GLY A 45 13.67 4.82 -3.53
CA GLY A 45 12.96 5.85 -2.76
C GLY A 45 12.34 6.94 -3.63
N CYS A 46 11.99 6.64 -4.89
CA CYS A 46 11.34 7.59 -5.79
C CYS A 46 9.82 7.68 -5.53
N ARG A 47 9.15 8.67 -6.14
CA ARG A 47 7.68 8.70 -6.12
C ARG A 47 7.15 7.57 -6.99
N TRP A 48 5.98 7.02 -6.66
CA TRP A 48 5.32 6.02 -7.51
C TRP A 48 5.16 6.50 -8.96
N GLN A 49 4.81 7.77 -9.17
CA GLN A 49 4.68 8.38 -10.50
C GLN A 49 5.97 8.37 -11.32
N ASP A 50 7.12 8.35 -10.64
CA ASP A 50 8.45 8.36 -11.27
C ASP A 50 8.98 6.94 -11.54
N THR A 51 8.16 5.90 -11.29
CA THR A 51 8.54 4.51 -11.56
C THR A 51 8.75 4.30 -13.06
N PRO A 52 9.85 3.66 -13.49
CA PRO A 52 10.09 3.41 -14.91
C PRO A 52 8.94 2.66 -15.59
N ALA A 53 8.50 3.15 -16.75
CA ALA A 53 7.38 2.58 -17.50
C ALA A 53 7.58 1.12 -17.93
N ALA A 54 8.82 0.63 -17.92
CA ALA A 54 9.17 -0.77 -18.18
C ALA A 54 8.44 -1.75 -17.22
N TYR A 55 8.11 -1.31 -16.00
CA TYR A 55 7.36 -2.11 -15.03
C TYR A 55 5.83 -2.08 -15.25
N GLY A 56 5.36 -1.26 -16.19
CA GLY A 56 3.95 -0.99 -16.43
C GLY A 56 3.45 0.28 -15.75
N PRO A 57 2.13 0.54 -15.78
CA PRO A 57 1.55 1.77 -15.26
C PRO A 57 1.80 1.93 -13.75
N HIS A 58 2.27 3.10 -13.32
CA HIS A 58 2.53 3.37 -11.90
C HIS A 58 1.30 3.16 -11.02
N THR A 59 0.09 3.41 -11.53
CA THR A 59 -1.17 3.18 -10.83
C THR A 59 -1.38 1.69 -10.52
N THR A 60 -1.05 0.80 -11.47
CA THR A 60 -1.11 -0.66 -11.25
C THR A 60 -0.15 -1.10 -10.16
N ILE A 61 1.09 -0.57 -10.20
CA ILE A 61 2.15 -0.86 -9.23
C ILE A 61 1.71 -0.43 -7.82
N TYR A 62 1.30 0.82 -7.66
CA TYR A 62 0.82 1.36 -6.40
C TYR A 62 -0.43 0.63 -5.88
N ASN A 63 -1.43 0.43 -6.74
CA ASN A 63 -2.67 -0.26 -6.34
C ASN A 63 -2.41 -1.69 -5.89
N ARG A 64 -1.44 -2.37 -6.51
CA ARG A 64 -1.00 -3.71 -6.08
C ARG A 64 -0.37 -3.64 -4.70
N TYR A 65 0.62 -2.77 -4.51
CA TYR A 65 1.28 -2.56 -3.23
C TYR A 65 0.27 -2.30 -2.10
N ASN A 66 -0.61 -1.31 -2.30
CA ASN A 66 -1.59 -0.89 -1.31
C ASN A 66 -2.60 -2.00 -0.98
N ARG A 67 -3.18 -2.66 -2.00
CA ARG A 67 -4.12 -3.76 -1.80
C ARG A 67 -3.50 -4.92 -1.02
N TRP A 68 -2.26 -5.26 -1.33
CA TRP A 68 -1.54 -6.34 -0.66
C TRP A 68 -1.14 -5.98 0.76
N SER A 69 -0.80 -4.71 1.01
CA SER A 69 -0.57 -4.18 2.36
C SER A 69 -1.81 -4.30 3.23
N GLN A 70 -2.97 -3.88 2.72
CA GLN A 70 -4.24 -3.97 3.45
C GLN A 70 -4.66 -5.43 3.74
N ARG A 71 -4.26 -6.38 2.89
CA ARG A 71 -4.56 -7.82 3.05
C ARG A 71 -3.50 -8.58 3.85
N GLY A 72 -2.49 -7.90 4.37
CA GLY A 72 -1.39 -8.53 5.11
C GLY A 72 -0.47 -9.43 4.25
N VAL A 73 -0.53 -9.30 2.92
CA VAL A 73 0.20 -10.21 2.00
C VAL A 73 1.70 -10.00 2.13
N TRP A 74 2.14 -8.75 2.21
CA TRP A 74 3.57 -8.43 2.36
C TRP A 74 4.15 -9.02 3.64
N GLN A 75 3.45 -8.87 4.76
CA GLN A 75 3.88 -9.40 6.06
C GLN A 75 4.04 -10.92 6.02
N ARG A 76 3.05 -11.64 5.45
CA ARG A 76 3.13 -13.10 5.29
C ARG A 76 4.25 -13.50 4.33
N LEU A 77 4.40 -12.79 3.22
CA LEU A 77 5.46 -13.04 2.25
C LEU A 77 6.84 -12.88 2.90
N PHE A 78 7.09 -11.75 3.56
CA PHE A 78 8.36 -11.50 4.24
C PHE A 78 8.64 -12.52 5.33
N ALA A 79 7.65 -12.89 6.14
CA ALA A 79 7.83 -13.91 7.16
C ALA A 79 8.24 -15.27 6.55
N LYS A 80 7.64 -15.67 5.43
CA LYS A 80 7.96 -16.93 4.74
C LYS A 80 9.32 -16.90 4.06
N VAL A 81 9.64 -15.81 3.36
CA VAL A 81 10.92 -15.66 2.66
C VAL A 81 12.08 -15.52 3.65
N ALA A 82 11.89 -14.79 4.75
CA ALA A 82 12.91 -14.65 5.80
C ALA A 82 13.16 -15.98 6.52
N ALA A 83 12.11 -16.76 6.81
CA ALA A 83 12.25 -18.07 7.43
C ALA A 83 12.96 -19.11 6.53
N ALA A 84 12.88 -18.95 5.21
CA ALA A 84 13.54 -19.82 4.24
C ALA A 84 14.96 -19.36 3.84
N GLY A 85 15.33 -18.12 4.20
CA GLY A 85 16.62 -17.55 3.89
C GLY A 85 17.64 -17.77 5.01
N PRO A 86 18.95 -17.70 4.71
CA PRO A 86 19.94 -17.57 5.77
C PRO A 86 19.66 -16.28 6.54
N VAL A 87 19.41 -16.40 7.84
CA VAL A 87 19.45 -15.24 8.74
C VAL A 87 20.93 -14.87 8.84
N PRO A 88 21.35 -13.66 8.41
CA PRO A 88 22.74 -13.26 8.60
C PRO A 88 23.04 -13.24 10.10
N ASP A 89 24.24 -13.70 10.47
CA ASP A 89 24.69 -13.81 11.87
C ASP A 89 24.56 -12.46 12.62
N GLU A 90 24.58 -11.35 11.88
CA GLU A 90 24.32 -10.01 12.37
C GLU A 90 23.49 -9.22 11.34
N LEU A 91 22.29 -8.74 11.74
CA LEU A 91 21.44 -7.85 10.94
C LEU A 91 21.24 -6.54 11.71
N MET A 92 22.07 -5.54 11.44
CA MET A 92 21.84 -4.19 11.97
C MET A 92 20.78 -3.46 11.14
N LEU A 93 19.69 -3.06 11.79
CA LEU A 93 18.70 -2.17 11.21
C LEU A 93 19.12 -0.73 11.43
N ASP A 94 19.75 -0.12 10.43
CA ASP A 94 20.11 1.30 10.43
C ASP A 94 19.42 2.07 9.29
N ALA A 95 19.56 3.40 9.29
CA ALA A 95 19.02 4.26 8.24
C ALA A 95 19.64 4.01 6.85
N SER A 96 20.73 3.23 6.77
CA SER A 96 21.37 2.80 5.53
C SER A 96 20.57 1.71 4.83
N HIS A 97 19.92 0.83 5.58
CA HIS A 97 19.09 -0.26 5.07
C HIS A 97 17.60 0.09 5.01
N VAL A 98 17.09 0.83 5.99
CA VAL A 98 15.69 1.28 6.04
C VAL A 98 15.65 2.80 6.11
N LYS A 99 15.53 3.42 4.94
CA LYS A 99 15.43 4.88 4.86
C LYS A 99 14.07 5.34 5.38
N ALA A 100 14.07 6.23 6.36
CA ALA A 100 12.83 6.86 6.81
C ALA A 100 12.20 7.65 5.65
N HIS A 101 10.86 7.67 5.58
CA HIS A 101 10.16 8.49 4.60
C HIS A 101 10.59 9.95 4.76
N ARG A 102 10.66 10.72 3.65
CA ARG A 102 11.08 12.14 3.66
C ARG A 102 10.29 13.04 4.62
N SER A 103 9.08 12.63 5.01
CA SER A 103 8.23 13.33 5.99
C SER A 103 8.46 12.89 7.44
N ALA A 104 9.38 11.97 7.70
CA ALA A 104 9.72 11.51 9.05
C ALA A 104 10.68 12.46 9.78
N SER A 105 11.43 13.29 9.04
CA SER A 105 12.30 14.33 9.61
C SER A 105 11.51 15.62 9.85
N GLY A 106 11.58 16.16 11.07
CA GLY A 106 10.99 17.47 11.43
C GLY A 106 9.95 17.47 12.55
N GLY A 107 9.76 16.35 13.27
CA GLY A 107 8.86 16.30 14.41
C GLY A 107 9.39 17.12 15.60
N LYS A 108 8.97 18.39 15.73
CA LYS A 108 8.95 19.06 17.04
C LYS A 108 8.06 18.19 17.95
N GLY A 109 8.59 17.77 19.11
CA GLY A 109 7.99 16.81 20.03
C GLY A 109 6.45 16.81 20.02
N GLY A 110 5.87 15.63 19.80
CA GLY A 110 4.44 15.47 19.54
C GLY A 110 3.55 16.07 20.65
N PRO A 111 2.27 16.30 20.36
CA PRO A 111 1.34 16.85 21.34
C PRO A 111 1.29 15.92 22.56
N GLY A 112 1.70 16.43 23.72
CA GLY A 112 1.44 15.77 24.99
C GLY A 112 -0.06 15.46 25.07
N ALA A 113 -0.39 14.23 25.46
CA ALA A 113 -1.77 13.75 25.50
C ALA A 113 -2.65 14.73 26.30
N ARG A 114 -3.37 15.59 25.57
CA ARG A 114 -4.43 16.43 26.12
C ARG A 114 -5.72 15.67 25.88
N PRO A 115 -6.43 15.21 26.92
CA PRO A 115 -7.74 14.62 26.76
C PRO A 115 -8.64 15.60 26.02
N SER A 116 -9.20 15.19 24.89
CA SER A 116 -10.13 15.99 24.10
C SER A 116 -11.51 15.98 24.78
N ALA A 117 -11.62 16.72 25.88
CA ALA A 117 -12.86 16.96 26.64
C ALA A 117 -13.56 15.73 27.27
N ALA A 118 -14.31 16.00 28.34
CA ALA A 118 -15.20 15.03 29.00
C ALA A 118 -16.41 14.71 28.09
N ARG A 119 -16.94 13.48 28.17
CA ARG A 119 -18.12 13.04 27.43
C ARG A 119 -19.31 13.99 27.67
N ALA A 120 -19.68 14.77 26.66
CA ALA A 120 -20.96 15.47 26.61
C ALA A 120 -22.04 14.49 26.12
N ALA A 121 -23.20 14.49 26.79
CA ALA A 121 -24.33 13.64 26.49
C ALA A 121 -24.82 13.80 25.04
N ALA A 122 -25.19 12.69 24.40
CA ALA A 122 -25.60 12.62 23.00
C ALA A 122 -26.81 13.52 22.71
N SER A 123 -26.66 14.46 21.78
CA SER A 123 -27.78 15.19 21.18
C SER A 123 -28.39 14.41 20.01
N ARG A 124 -29.72 14.48 19.89
CA ARG A 124 -30.56 13.76 18.92
C ARG A 124 -30.17 14.02 17.45
N ALA A 125 -30.15 12.95 16.64
CA ALA A 125 -29.86 13.01 15.22
C ALA A 125 -30.89 13.86 14.45
N LYS A 126 -30.40 14.78 13.59
CA LYS A 126 -31.21 15.47 12.58
C LYS A 126 -31.18 14.64 11.30
N SER A 127 -32.31 14.04 10.92
CA SER A 127 -32.48 13.35 9.64
C SER A 127 -32.41 14.37 8.49
N ILE A 128 -31.53 14.14 7.52
CA ILE A 128 -31.53 14.87 6.24
C ILE A 128 -32.37 14.05 5.26
N ALA A 129 -33.53 14.57 4.87
CA ALA A 129 -34.30 14.04 3.75
C ALA A 129 -33.72 14.61 2.44
N TRP A 130 -33.34 13.74 1.50
CA TRP A 130 -32.82 14.14 0.19
C TRP A 130 -33.94 14.73 -0.69
N PRO A 131 -33.67 15.77 -1.51
CA PRO A 131 -34.67 16.55 -2.22
C PRO A 131 -35.19 15.89 -3.52
N MET A 132 -35.14 14.56 -3.65
CA MET A 132 -35.46 13.87 -4.91
C MET A 132 -36.89 13.29 -4.97
N VAL A 133 -37.84 13.86 -4.20
CA VAL A 133 -39.25 13.39 -4.16
C VAL A 133 -40.29 14.53 -4.33
N VAL A 134 -39.89 15.76 -4.65
CA VAL A 134 -40.85 16.89 -4.80
C VAL A 134 -41.24 17.19 -6.26
N ALA A 135 -40.76 16.42 -7.23
CA ALA A 135 -40.99 16.72 -8.65
C ALA A 135 -42.25 16.08 -9.29
N ASP A 136 -43.12 15.38 -8.55
CA ASP A 136 -44.24 14.62 -9.13
C ASP A 136 -45.64 15.10 -8.72
N ARG A 137 -45.81 16.40 -8.40
CA ARG A 137 -47.14 16.92 -8.02
C ARG A 137 -47.62 18.17 -8.75
N LEU A 138 -47.05 18.49 -9.91
CA LEU A 138 -47.55 19.59 -10.75
C LEU A 138 -47.70 19.16 -12.21
N ARG A 139 -48.69 18.29 -12.47
CA ARG A 139 -49.31 18.21 -13.81
C ARG A 139 -50.71 17.58 -13.75
N SER A 140 -51.72 18.43 -13.62
CA SER A 140 -53.07 18.18 -14.16
C SER A 140 -53.62 19.51 -14.68
N PRO A 141 -54.32 19.49 -15.82
CA PRO A 141 -55.65 20.07 -15.91
C PRO A 141 -56.72 18.99 -15.71
#